data_AF-A0A1B8XSJ1-F1
#
_entry.id   AF-A0A1B8XSJ1-F1
#
_cell.length_a   1.000
_cell.length_b   1.000
_cell.length_c   1.000
_cell.angle_alpha   90.00
_cell.angle_beta   90.00
_cell.angle_gamma   90.00
#
_symmetry.space_group_name_H-M   'P 1'
#
loop_
_entity.id
_entity.type
_entity.pdbx_description
1 polymer ?
#
loop_
_entity_poly.entity_id
_entity_poly.type
_entity_poly.pdbx_seq_one_letter_code
_entity_poly.pdbx_strand_id
1 'polypeptide(L)'
;KVHDEISRVIGSAHPTYSHRTQMPFTNAVIHEILRFADIVPLSVPHETTRDVHFKGYFIPKGTYIIPLLSSVLKDKTQFDAPEEFNPNHFLDSEGNFLKKEAFMPFSAGRRACPGEILARMELFIFFTSLLQKFSFHSPPGVTNINLSSDVGFTSVPLEGMICAIPRA
;
A
#
# COMPACT_ATOMS: atom_id res chain seq x y z
N LYS A 1 11.06 13.74 6.79
CA LYS A 1 11.36 13.03 5.52
C LYS A 1 10.31 13.30 4.43
N VAL A 2 9.08 12.76 4.51
CA VAL A 2 8.04 13.04 3.49
C VAL A 2 7.75 14.54 3.36
N HIS A 3 7.56 15.25 4.47
CA HIS A 3 7.39 16.70 4.46
C HIS A 3 8.54 17.45 3.76
N ASP A 4 9.79 17.03 4.00
CA ASP A 4 10.96 17.67 3.39
C ASP A 4 11.01 17.43 1.89
N GLU A 5 10.66 16.23 1.45
CA GLU A 5 10.61 15.88 0.03
C GLU A 5 9.47 16.62 -0.69
N ILE A 6 8.29 16.76 -0.06
CA ILE A 6 7.19 17.60 -0.55
C ILE A 6 7.65 19.05 -0.68
N SER A 7 8.27 19.62 0.35
CA SER A 7 8.75 21.00 0.33
C SER A 7 9.79 21.23 -0.77
N ARG A 8 10.70 20.27 -1.00
CA ARG A 8 11.75 20.36 -2.02
C ARG A 8 11.22 20.26 -3.45
N VAL A 9 10.29 19.33 -3.70
CA VAL A 9 9.85 19.00 -5.08
C VAL A 9 8.60 19.77 -5.49
N ILE A 10 7.63 19.89 -4.58
CA ILE A 10 6.33 20.51 -4.87
C ILE A 10 6.30 21.96 -4.36
N GLY A 11 6.89 22.21 -3.19
CA GLY A 11 6.84 23.52 -2.53
C GLY A 11 5.39 23.92 -2.21
N SER A 12 4.96 25.10 -2.69
CA SER A 12 3.60 25.62 -2.52
C SER A 12 2.64 25.30 -3.67
N ALA A 13 3.12 24.63 -4.73
CA ALA A 13 2.30 24.25 -5.87
C ALA A 13 1.31 23.14 -5.53
N HIS A 14 0.31 22.92 -6.40
CA HIS A 14 -0.65 21.82 -6.22
C HIS A 14 0.01 20.47 -6.51
N PRO A 15 -0.10 19.46 -5.62
CA PRO A 15 0.38 18.12 -5.92
C PRO A 15 -0.32 17.50 -7.13
N THR A 16 0.45 16.86 -7.99
CA THR A 16 -0.05 16.10 -9.14
C THR A 16 0.61 14.73 -9.16
N TYR A 17 0.00 13.75 -9.83
CA TYR A 17 0.54 12.40 -9.88
C TYR A 17 1.91 12.28 -10.57
N SER A 18 2.29 13.23 -11.44
CA SER A 18 3.59 13.21 -12.11
C SER A 18 4.77 13.47 -11.16
N HIS A 19 4.55 14.22 -10.08
CA HIS A 19 5.58 14.52 -9.07
C HIS A 19 6.18 13.26 -8.43
N ARG A 20 5.44 12.13 -8.39
CA ARG A 20 5.92 10.86 -7.81
C ARG A 20 7.27 10.38 -8.35
N THR A 21 7.57 10.72 -9.61
CA THR A 21 8.82 10.33 -10.29
C THR A 21 10.05 11.02 -9.71
N GLN A 22 9.87 12.15 -9.01
CA GLN A 22 10.93 12.93 -8.37
C GLN A 22 10.89 12.82 -6.83
N MET A 23 9.97 12.00 -6.30
CA MET A 23 9.70 11.83 -4.87
C MET A 23 9.78 10.35 -4.47
N PRO A 24 10.95 9.71 -4.62
CA PRO A 24 11.10 8.28 -4.39
C PRO A 24 10.74 7.88 -2.97
N PHE A 25 11.06 8.68 -1.95
CA PHE A 25 10.75 8.33 -0.56
C PHE A 25 9.25 8.36 -0.29
N THR A 26 8.54 9.38 -0.76
CA THR A 26 7.07 9.49 -0.64
C THR A 26 6.39 8.37 -1.40
N ASN A 27 6.86 8.05 -2.60
CA ASN A 27 6.33 6.94 -3.39
C ASN A 27 6.54 5.60 -2.67
N ALA A 28 7.72 5.39 -2.07
CA ALA A 28 8.03 4.22 -1.26
C ALA A 28 7.13 4.11 -0.02
N VAL A 29 6.89 5.22 0.69
CA VAL A 29 5.96 5.28 1.84
C VAL A 29 4.55 4.86 1.43
N ILE A 30 4.03 5.36 0.30
CA ILE A 30 2.69 4.97 -0.18
C ILE A 30 2.61 3.49 -0.55
N HIS A 31 3.67 2.95 -1.16
CA HIS A 31 3.74 1.51 -1.47
C HIS A 31 3.81 0.66 -0.20
N GLU A 32 4.57 1.11 0.80
CA GLU A 32 4.64 0.45 2.09
C GLU A 32 3.31 0.52 2.86
N ILE A 33 2.57 1.63 2.76
CA ILE A 33 1.21 1.72 3.30
C ILE A 33 0.31 0.64 2.68
N LEU A 34 0.31 0.50 1.35
CA LEU A 34 -0.49 -0.52 0.66
C LEU A 34 -0.06 -1.96 1.01
N ARG A 35 1.24 -2.21 1.16
CA ARG A 35 1.77 -3.52 1.54
C ARG A 35 1.41 -3.88 2.98
N PHE A 36 1.68 -2.96 3.91
CA PHE A 36 1.51 -3.17 5.34
C PHE A 36 0.04 -3.21 5.76
N ALA A 37 -0.79 -2.31 5.21
CA ALA A 37 -2.21 -2.27 5.52
C ALA A 37 -2.96 -3.51 5.03
N ASP A 38 -2.43 -4.19 4.00
CA ASP A 38 -2.94 -5.47 3.47
C ASP A 38 -4.48 -5.48 3.40
N ILE A 39 -5.02 -4.47 2.70
CA ILE A 39 -6.44 -4.09 2.81
C ILE A 39 -7.37 -5.22 2.36
N VAL A 40 -6.96 -6.06 1.40
CA VAL A 40 -7.77 -7.16 0.87
C VAL A 40 -6.97 -8.47 0.92
N PRO A 41 -6.76 -9.06 2.11
CA PRO A 41 -5.76 -10.11 2.32
C PRO A 41 -6.07 -11.41 1.57
N LEU A 42 -7.35 -11.71 1.36
CA LEU A 42 -7.85 -12.90 0.66
C LEU A 42 -8.25 -12.63 -0.81
N SER A 43 -7.94 -11.44 -1.33
CA SER A 43 -8.40 -10.99 -2.65
C SER A 43 -9.94 -11.12 -2.83
N VAL A 44 -10.39 -11.08 -4.09
CA VAL A 44 -11.76 -11.45 -4.48
C VAL A 44 -11.75 -12.91 -4.94
N PRO A 45 -12.73 -13.75 -4.58
CA PRO A 45 -12.78 -15.14 -5.05
C PRO A 45 -12.76 -15.27 -6.58
N HIS A 46 -12.08 -16.30 -7.06
CA HIS A 46 -12.04 -16.72 -8.45
C HIS A 46 -12.65 -18.11 -8.63
N GLU A 47 -12.93 -18.49 -9.87
CA GLU A 47 -13.36 -19.85 -10.23
C GLU A 47 -12.62 -20.30 -11.50
N THR A 48 -12.21 -21.58 -11.55
CA THR A 48 -11.60 -22.17 -12.75
C THR A 48 -12.65 -22.35 -13.86
N THR A 49 -12.37 -21.82 -15.05
CA THR A 49 -13.30 -21.90 -16.20
C THR A 49 -13.20 -23.23 -16.97
N ARG A 50 -12.17 -24.03 -16.67
CA ARG A 50 -11.87 -25.35 -17.22
C ARG A 50 -10.98 -26.10 -16.25
N ASP A 51 -10.74 -27.37 -16.51
CA ASP A 51 -9.74 -28.15 -15.79
C ASP A 51 -8.35 -27.53 -15.96
N VAL A 52 -7.59 -27.46 -14.86
CA VAL A 52 -6.25 -26.88 -14.80
C VAL A 52 -5.30 -27.86 -14.15
N HIS A 53 -4.12 -28.04 -14.74
CA HIS A 53 -2.98 -28.67 -14.05
C HIS A 53 -2.05 -27.56 -13.55
N PHE A 54 -1.87 -27.44 -12.25
CA PHE A 54 -1.04 -26.40 -11.64
C PHE A 54 -0.15 -26.97 -10.55
N LYS A 55 1.17 -26.75 -10.67
CA LYS A 55 2.19 -27.26 -9.72
C LYS A 55 2.04 -28.75 -9.39
N GLY A 56 1.68 -29.57 -10.38
CA GLY A 56 1.47 -31.02 -10.23
C GLY A 56 0.08 -31.44 -9.74
N TYR A 57 -0.81 -30.50 -9.43
CA TYR A 57 -2.18 -30.79 -9.01
C TYR A 57 -3.17 -30.64 -10.15
N PHE A 58 -4.13 -31.57 -10.23
CA PHE A 58 -5.32 -31.44 -11.06
C PHE A 58 -6.39 -30.65 -10.30
N ILE A 59 -6.84 -29.55 -10.89
CA ILE A 59 -7.86 -28.65 -10.36
C ILE A 59 -9.05 -28.69 -11.33
N PRO A 60 -10.18 -29.30 -10.96
CA PRO A 60 -11.35 -29.39 -11.82
C PRO A 60 -11.90 -28.02 -12.23
N LYS A 61 -12.58 -27.94 -13.36
CA LYS A 61 -13.46 -26.81 -13.72
C LYS A 61 -14.47 -26.54 -12.61
N GLY A 62 -14.77 -25.28 -12.34
CA GLY A 62 -15.73 -24.87 -11.31
C GLY A 62 -15.14 -24.84 -9.91
N THR A 63 -13.83 -25.01 -9.75
CA THR A 63 -13.17 -24.94 -8.44
C THR A 63 -13.02 -23.49 -8.02
N TYR A 64 -13.51 -23.17 -6.83
CA TYR A 64 -13.30 -21.88 -6.18
C TYR A 64 -11.84 -21.71 -5.74
N ILE A 65 -11.25 -20.57 -6.09
CA ILE A 65 -9.87 -20.23 -5.80
C ILE A 65 -9.86 -18.92 -5.00
N ILE A 66 -9.20 -18.93 -3.85
CA ILE A 66 -8.99 -17.74 -3.02
C ILE A 66 -7.50 -17.38 -3.10
N PRO A 67 -7.12 -16.31 -3.83
CA PRO A 67 -5.75 -15.82 -3.82
C PRO A 67 -5.40 -15.22 -2.45
N LEU A 68 -4.46 -15.83 -1.74
CA LEU A 68 -3.96 -15.30 -0.47
C LEU A 68 -2.91 -14.21 -0.71
N LEU A 69 -3.34 -12.99 -1.03
CA LEU A 69 -2.45 -11.85 -1.30
C LEU A 69 -1.57 -11.50 -0.10
N SER A 70 -2.11 -11.65 1.11
CA SER A 70 -1.38 -11.45 2.37
C SER A 70 -0.07 -12.24 2.41
N SER A 71 -0.08 -13.48 1.91
CA SER A 71 1.13 -14.32 1.90
C SER A 71 2.25 -13.74 1.02
N VAL A 72 1.90 -13.03 -0.04
CA VAL A 72 2.86 -12.39 -0.94
C VAL A 72 3.33 -11.06 -0.37
N LEU A 73 2.42 -10.24 0.16
CA LEU A 73 2.75 -8.93 0.75
C LEU A 73 3.57 -9.04 2.05
N LYS A 74 3.58 -10.22 2.66
CA LYS A 74 4.37 -10.58 3.85
C LYS A 74 5.43 -11.64 3.61
N ASP A 75 5.75 -11.92 2.34
CA ASP A 75 6.76 -12.92 1.98
C ASP A 75 8.14 -12.50 2.50
N LYS A 76 8.69 -13.28 3.44
CA LYS A 76 10.00 -13.05 4.07
C LYS A 76 11.18 -13.16 3.10
N THR A 77 10.98 -13.75 1.93
CA THR A 77 11.99 -13.80 0.86
C THR A 77 12.02 -12.50 0.04
N GLN A 78 10.99 -11.68 0.17
CA GLN A 78 10.79 -10.46 -0.62
C GLN A 78 10.91 -9.19 0.23
N PHE A 79 10.52 -9.26 1.50
CA PHE A 79 10.50 -8.12 2.44
C PHE A 79 11.20 -8.51 3.74
N ASP A 80 12.15 -7.68 4.17
CA ASP A 80 12.89 -7.87 5.43
C ASP A 80 12.04 -7.40 6.61
N ALA A 81 11.81 -8.23 7.63
CA ALA A 81 10.86 -7.92 8.71
C ALA A 81 9.48 -7.49 8.16
N PRO A 82 8.76 -8.37 7.43
CA PRO A 82 7.52 -8.03 6.71
C PRO A 82 6.37 -7.55 7.60
N GLU A 83 6.41 -7.85 8.90
CA GLU A 83 5.42 -7.39 9.88
C GLU A 83 5.70 -5.98 10.41
N GLU A 84 6.80 -5.35 9.98
CA GLU A 84 7.14 -3.97 10.33
C GLU A 84 6.82 -3.03 9.17
N PHE A 85 6.43 -1.80 9.50
CA PHE A 85 6.27 -0.74 8.51
C PHE A 85 7.64 -0.15 8.18
N ASN A 86 8.17 -0.45 6.99
CA ASN A 86 9.50 -0.04 6.57
C ASN A 86 9.52 0.44 5.10
N PRO A 87 9.50 1.76 4.85
CA PRO A 87 9.57 2.30 3.49
C PRO A 87 10.80 1.87 2.68
N ASN A 88 11.88 1.42 3.33
CA ASN A 88 13.08 0.94 2.63
C ASN A 88 12.82 -0.35 1.83
N HIS A 89 11.70 -1.05 2.06
CA HIS A 89 11.25 -2.13 1.18
C HIS A 89 11.12 -1.72 -0.28
N PHE A 90 10.89 -0.44 -0.56
CA PHE A 90 10.69 0.08 -1.90
C PHE A 90 11.79 1.07 -2.32
N LEU A 91 12.95 1.01 -1.66
CA LEU A 91 14.12 1.84 -1.97
C LEU A 91 15.34 0.96 -2.22
N ASP A 92 16.16 1.34 -3.20
CA ASP A 92 17.49 0.77 -3.37
C ASP A 92 18.52 1.45 -2.44
N SER A 93 19.78 1.00 -2.51
CA SER A 93 20.87 1.54 -1.69
C SER A 93 21.20 3.01 -1.97
N GLU A 94 20.78 3.54 -3.12
CA GLU A 94 20.97 4.94 -3.51
C GLU A 94 19.75 5.80 -3.15
N GLY A 95 18.67 5.19 -2.66
CA GLY A 95 17.43 5.85 -2.30
C GLY A 95 16.49 6.07 -3.49
N ASN A 96 16.72 5.41 -4.63
CA ASN A 96 15.77 5.41 -5.74
C ASN A 96 14.61 4.46 -5.46
N PHE A 97 13.44 4.77 -6.01
CA PHE A 97 12.28 3.91 -5.87
C PHE A 97 12.44 2.61 -6.66
N LEU A 98 12.28 1.47 -5.97
CA LEU A 98 12.35 0.13 -6.55
C LEU A 98 11.04 -0.63 -6.27
N LYS A 99 10.26 -0.90 -7.32
CA LYS A 99 9.07 -1.75 -7.21
C LYS A 99 9.49 -3.23 -7.14
N LYS A 100 8.98 -3.96 -6.16
CA LYS A 100 9.12 -5.42 -6.06
C LYS A 100 7.99 -6.12 -6.82
N GLU A 101 8.29 -7.22 -7.51
CA GLU A 101 7.29 -8.04 -8.21
C GLU A 101 6.24 -8.63 -7.25
N ALA A 102 6.65 -8.96 -6.02
CA ALA A 102 5.78 -9.42 -4.95
C ALA A 102 4.73 -8.37 -4.49
N PHE A 103 4.87 -7.11 -4.91
CA PHE A 103 3.92 -6.06 -4.58
C PHE A 103 2.65 -6.16 -5.44
N MET A 104 1.69 -6.96 -4.97
CA MET A 104 0.42 -7.24 -5.64
C MET A 104 -0.84 -6.86 -4.82
N PRO A 105 -0.94 -5.64 -4.26
CA PRO A 105 -2.14 -5.24 -3.48
C PRO A 105 -3.41 -5.13 -4.34
N PHE A 106 -3.26 -5.09 -5.66
CA PHE A 106 -4.35 -4.99 -6.64
C PHE A 106 -4.60 -6.30 -7.40
N SER A 107 -4.13 -7.43 -6.86
CA SER A 107 -4.15 -8.74 -7.54
C SER A 107 -3.35 -8.74 -8.86
N ALA A 108 -3.56 -9.76 -9.69
CA ALA A 108 -2.83 -9.96 -10.95
C ALA A 108 -3.70 -10.57 -12.06
N GLY A 109 -3.20 -10.53 -13.29
CA GLY A 109 -3.84 -11.13 -14.46
C GLY A 109 -5.09 -10.39 -14.94
N ARG A 110 -5.96 -11.09 -15.67
CA ARG A 110 -7.15 -10.50 -16.35
C ARG A 110 -8.18 -9.87 -15.41
N ARG A 111 -8.09 -10.16 -14.11
CA ARG A 111 -8.99 -9.67 -13.07
C ARG A 111 -8.24 -8.84 -12.02
N ALA A 112 -7.02 -8.39 -12.33
CA ALA A 112 -6.37 -7.33 -11.56
C ALA A 112 -7.28 -6.10 -11.47
N CYS A 113 -7.16 -5.34 -10.39
CA CYS A 113 -8.05 -4.22 -10.11
C CYS A 113 -8.07 -3.23 -11.29
N PRO A 114 -9.22 -3.04 -11.97
CA PRO A 114 -9.31 -2.08 -13.07
C PRO A 114 -9.11 -0.63 -12.61
N GLY A 115 -9.31 -0.37 -11.31
CA GLY A 115 -9.12 0.93 -10.69
C GLY A 115 -7.70 1.21 -10.18
N GLU A 116 -6.73 0.31 -10.38
CA GLU A 116 -5.38 0.47 -9.81
C GLU A 116 -4.75 1.82 -10.14
N ILE A 117 -4.84 2.27 -11.39
CA ILE A 117 -4.23 3.54 -11.83
C ILE A 117 -4.87 4.71 -11.09
N LEU A 118 -6.21 4.74 -11.00
CA LEU A 118 -6.94 5.78 -10.29
C LEU A 118 -6.61 5.77 -8.79
N ALA A 119 -6.64 4.60 -8.15
CA ALA A 119 -6.32 4.46 -6.74
C ALA A 119 -4.90 4.96 -6.41
N ARG A 120 -3.90 4.64 -7.26
CA ARG A 120 -2.53 5.14 -7.09
C ARG A 120 -2.43 6.66 -7.25
N MET A 121 -3.20 7.22 -8.19
CA MET A 121 -3.27 8.67 -8.39
C MET A 121 -3.87 9.36 -7.17
N GLU A 122 -5.01 8.88 -6.69
CA GLU A 122 -5.71 9.41 -5.53
C GLU A 122 -4.84 9.30 -4.28
N LEU A 123 -4.26 8.14 -4.00
CA LEU A 123 -3.37 7.94 -2.86
C LEU A 123 -2.22 8.95 -2.87
N PHE A 124 -1.55 9.12 -4.00
CA PHE A 124 -0.45 10.08 -4.08
C PHE A 124 -0.92 11.52 -3.88
N ILE A 125 -1.97 11.94 -4.59
CA ILE A 125 -2.45 13.33 -4.56
C ILE A 125 -3.02 13.67 -3.18
N PHE A 126 -3.89 12.85 -2.60
CA PHE A 126 -4.46 13.11 -1.28
C PHE A 126 -3.39 13.07 -0.20
N PHE A 127 -2.53 12.05 -0.18
CA PHE A 127 -1.48 11.93 0.84
C PHE A 127 -0.52 13.12 0.82
N THR A 128 -0.04 13.51 -0.36
CA THR A 128 0.87 14.66 -0.49
C THR A 128 0.17 15.98 -0.24
N SER A 129 -1.08 16.17 -0.66
CA SER A 129 -1.85 17.40 -0.39
C SER A 129 -2.10 17.60 1.10
N LEU A 130 -2.49 16.54 1.80
CA LEU A 130 -2.70 16.57 3.24
C LEU A 130 -1.40 16.88 3.98
N LEU A 131 -0.30 16.19 3.66
CA LEU A 131 1.01 16.43 4.30
C LEU A 131 1.68 17.73 3.85
N GLN A 132 1.31 18.30 2.71
CA GLN A 132 1.76 19.62 2.33
C GLN A 132 1.16 20.67 3.28
N LYS A 133 -0.11 20.53 3.65
CA LYS A 133 -0.87 21.53 4.42
C LYS A 133 -0.88 21.29 5.93
N PHE A 134 -0.71 20.06 6.38
CA PHE A 134 -0.85 19.70 7.79
C PHE A 134 0.29 18.81 8.27
N SER A 135 0.63 18.94 9.54
CA SER A 135 1.39 17.95 10.31
C SER A 135 0.40 17.13 11.14
N PHE A 136 0.47 15.80 11.03
CA PHE A 136 -0.41 14.90 11.76
C PHE A 136 0.26 14.37 13.02
N HIS A 137 -0.47 14.39 14.14
CA HIS A 137 0.01 13.96 15.45
C HIS A 137 -1.05 13.12 16.17
N SER A 138 -0.60 12.25 17.08
CA SER A 138 -1.50 11.62 18.05
C SER A 138 -2.16 12.69 18.94
N PRO A 139 -3.41 12.48 19.39
CA PRO A 139 -4.04 13.35 20.38
C PRO A 139 -3.22 13.44 21.68
N PRO A 140 -3.32 14.54 22.44
CA PRO A 140 -2.64 14.67 23.73
C PRO A 140 -2.95 13.48 24.66
N GLY A 141 -1.90 12.87 25.21
CA GLY A 141 -2.01 11.71 26.11
C GLY A 141 -2.05 10.35 25.41
N VAL A 142 -2.15 10.29 24.08
CA VAL A 142 -2.08 9.03 23.32
C VAL A 142 -0.62 8.72 22.96
N THR A 143 -0.03 7.73 23.63
CA THR A 143 1.36 7.31 23.41
C THR A 143 1.51 6.09 22.50
N ASN A 144 0.50 5.23 22.44
CA ASN A 144 0.48 4.03 21.61
C ASN A 144 -0.76 4.03 20.71
N ILE A 145 -0.55 3.96 19.40
CA ILE A 145 -1.62 3.79 18.42
C ILE A 145 -1.84 2.29 18.21
N ASN A 146 -3.07 1.83 18.38
CA ASN A 146 -3.42 0.45 18.03
C ASN A 146 -3.51 0.32 16.51
N LEU A 147 -2.61 -0.48 15.91
CA LEU A 147 -2.55 -0.72 14.47
C LEU A 147 -3.37 -1.96 14.05
N SER A 148 -4.13 -2.56 14.96
CA SER A 148 -5.02 -3.66 14.63
C SER A 148 -6.14 -3.19 13.70
N SER A 149 -6.62 -4.09 12.84
CA SER A 149 -7.78 -3.87 11.99
C SER A 149 -9.00 -4.63 12.49
N ASP A 150 -10.19 -4.16 12.15
CA ASP A 150 -11.41 -4.93 12.33
C ASP A 150 -11.44 -6.16 11.41
N VAL A 151 -12.21 -7.18 11.78
CA VAL A 151 -12.34 -8.42 11.01
C VAL A 151 -13.41 -8.23 9.94
N GLY A 152 -13.01 -8.28 8.68
CA GLY A 152 -13.94 -8.14 7.55
C GLY A 152 -13.36 -8.60 6.22
N PHE A 153 -14.11 -8.37 5.14
CA PHE A 153 -13.60 -8.56 3.78
C PHE A 153 -12.41 -7.65 3.49
N THR A 154 -12.42 -6.43 4.06
CA THR A 154 -11.30 -5.50 4.03
C THR A 154 -10.73 -5.26 5.42
N SER A 155 -9.41 -5.14 5.53
CA SER A 155 -8.70 -4.74 6.76
C SER A 155 -8.87 -3.25 6.99
N VAL A 156 -9.88 -2.86 7.77
CA VAL A 156 -10.16 -1.46 8.13
C VAL A 156 -9.49 -1.17 9.48
N PRO A 157 -8.67 -0.10 9.60
CA PRO A 157 -8.12 0.30 10.90
C PRO A 157 -9.24 0.57 11.91
N LEU A 158 -9.00 0.25 13.18
CA LEU A 158 -9.92 0.61 14.25
C LEU A 158 -10.10 2.14 14.32
N GLU A 159 -11.29 2.56 14.73
CA GLU A 159 -11.61 3.99 14.86
C GLU A 159 -10.66 4.68 15.84
N GLY A 160 -10.14 5.84 15.42
CA GLY A 160 -9.18 6.60 16.19
C GLY A 160 -9.17 8.06 15.78
N MET A 161 -8.71 8.92 16.70
CA MET A 161 -8.59 10.36 16.48
C MET A 161 -7.15 10.73 16.17
N ILE A 162 -6.96 11.71 15.30
CA ILE A 162 -5.67 12.33 14.99
C ILE A 162 -5.81 13.86 15.03
N CYS A 163 -4.74 14.55 15.40
CA CYS A 163 -4.66 16.01 15.30
C CYS A 163 -4.00 16.41 13.99
N ALA A 164 -4.66 17.25 13.20
CA ALA A 164 -4.11 17.86 12.00
C ALA A 164 -3.77 19.33 12.28
N ILE A 165 -2.48 19.66 12.37
CA ILE A 165 -1.99 21.01 12.69
C ILE A 165 -1.53 21.68 11.39
N PRO A 166 -2.05 22.87 11.01
CA PRO A 166 -1.62 23.56 9.80
C PRO A 166 -0.11 23.80 9.76
N ARG A 167 0.50 23.63 8.59
CA ARG A 167 1.90 23.97 8.31
C ARG A 167 1.98 25.39 7.76
N ALA A 168 2.99 26.13 8.22
CA ALA A 168 3.33 27.46 7.70
C ALA A 168 3.97 27.37 6.30
#